data_AF-A0A6L8T6U4-F1
#
_entry.id   AF-A0A6L8T6U4-F1
#
_cell.length_a   1.000
_cell.length_b   1.000
_cell.length_c   1.000
_cell.angle_alpha   90.00
_cell.angle_beta   90.00
_cell.angle_gamma   90.00
#
_symmetry.space_group_name_H-M   'P 1'
#
loop_
_entity.id
_entity.type
_entity.pdbx_description
1 polymer ?
#
loop_
_entity_poly.entity_id
_entity_poly.type
_entity_poly.pdbx_seq_one_letter_code
_entity_poly.pdbx_strand_id
1 'polypeptide(L)'
;MLPLWNTKKKRSSCWYLTPSKSSLHLYPVDTGLCSCILKIPTFQLLSGEETTAGTACIETFLAQHFIRNGYALSYWSSGNQAEVPFLLSKNSHFIAIDYRTAPHQKCRNLMQLNKSSLSPAPTQMYLISAEDFRQKEAYRIVPLYAVFCI
;
A
#
# COMPACT_ATOMS: atom_id res chain seq x y z
N MET A 1 -36.16 15.05 31.60
CA MET A 1 -35.27 15.83 32.48
C MET A 1 -33.90 15.15 32.48
N LEU A 2 -32.92 15.74 31.79
CA LEU A 2 -31.49 15.39 31.86
C LEU A 2 -30.92 15.73 33.26
N PRO A 3 -29.65 15.42 33.60
CA PRO A 3 -28.93 14.14 33.51
C PRO A 3 -28.12 13.84 34.80
N LEU A 4 -27.67 12.61 35.01
CA LEU A 4 -26.59 12.29 35.96
C LEU A 4 -25.34 11.90 35.17
N TRP A 5 -24.36 12.80 35.20
CA TRP A 5 -22.98 12.55 34.80
C TRP A 5 -22.39 11.43 35.65
N ASN A 6 -21.76 10.44 35.01
CA ASN A 6 -20.68 9.72 35.65
C ASN A 6 -19.55 9.44 34.66
N THR A 7 -18.37 9.90 35.05
CA THR A 7 -17.14 10.06 34.29
C THR A 7 -16.51 8.73 33.90
N LYS A 8 -16.33 8.46 32.59
CA LYS A 8 -15.43 7.41 32.12
C LYS A 8 -14.10 8.00 31.62
N LYS A 9 -13.15 8.01 32.56
CA LYS A 9 -11.69 7.81 32.42
C LYS A 9 -11.16 7.78 30.97
N LYS A 10 -10.48 8.86 30.57
CA LYS A 10 -9.50 8.87 29.47
C LYS A 10 -8.41 7.84 29.80
N ARG A 11 -8.32 6.76 29.03
CA ARG A 11 -7.12 5.92 28.95
C ARG A 11 -6.41 6.24 27.64
N SER A 12 -5.37 7.06 27.76
CA SER A 12 -4.23 7.06 26.85
C SER A 12 -3.52 5.72 26.96
N SER A 13 -3.24 5.07 25.83
CA SER A 13 -1.98 4.33 25.59
C SER A 13 -2.05 3.59 24.26
N CYS A 14 -1.13 3.96 23.37
CA CYS A 14 -0.39 3.09 22.47
C CYS A 14 -1.17 1.94 21.83
N TRP A 15 -1.66 2.18 20.61
CA TRP A 15 -2.10 1.11 19.72
C TRP A 15 -0.88 0.27 19.33
N TYR A 16 -0.63 -0.81 20.07
CA TYR A 16 0.08 -1.94 19.47
C TYR A 16 -0.75 -2.36 18.25
N LEU A 17 -0.13 -2.29 17.07
CA LEU A 17 -0.65 -2.92 15.86
C LEU A 17 -0.84 -4.40 16.15
N THR A 18 -2.02 -4.81 16.64
CA THR A 18 -2.39 -6.21 16.72
C THR A 18 -2.70 -6.65 15.30
N PRO A 19 -1.88 -7.52 14.67
CA PRO A 19 -2.19 -8.01 13.34
C PRO A 19 -3.49 -8.82 13.42
N SER A 20 -4.47 -8.50 12.59
CA SER A 20 -5.61 -9.40 12.38
C SER A 20 -5.06 -10.75 11.92
N LYS A 21 -5.58 -11.85 12.48
CA LYS A 21 -5.06 -13.22 12.41
C LYS A 21 -4.95 -13.86 11.00
N SER A 22 -5.08 -13.13 9.90
CA SER A 22 -5.11 -13.69 8.54
C SER A 22 -4.75 -12.69 7.42
N SER A 23 -3.71 -11.87 7.59
CA SER A 23 -3.32 -10.87 6.57
C SER A 23 -1.81 -10.82 6.38
N LEU A 24 -1.18 -11.98 6.18
CA LEU A 24 0.25 -12.06 5.87
C LEU A 24 0.43 -12.01 4.35
N HIS A 25 1.10 -10.97 3.85
CA HIS A 25 1.57 -10.92 2.47
C HIS A 25 2.99 -11.50 2.40
N LEU A 26 3.18 -12.48 1.52
CA LEU A 26 4.47 -13.10 1.26
C LEU A 26 4.92 -12.72 -0.15
N TYR A 27 6.09 -12.09 -0.24
CA TYR A 27 6.69 -11.72 -1.52
C TYR A 27 7.91 -12.60 -1.77
N PRO A 28 7.94 -13.37 -2.88
CA PRO A 28 9.13 -14.09 -3.30
C PRO A 28 10.33 -13.16 -3.53
N VAL A 29 11.54 -13.73 -3.50
CA VAL A 29 12.80 -12.98 -3.62
C VAL A 29 12.95 -12.24 -4.95
N ASP A 30 12.31 -12.72 -6.00
CA ASP A 30 12.28 -12.09 -7.32
C ASP A 30 10.97 -12.39 -8.05
N THR A 31 10.71 -11.59 -9.08
CA THR A 31 9.49 -11.66 -9.89
C THR A 31 9.46 -12.85 -10.84
N GLY A 32 10.62 -13.35 -11.28
CA GLY A 32 10.74 -14.56 -12.10
C GLY A 32 10.36 -15.80 -11.31
N LEU A 33 10.84 -15.93 -10.08
CA LEU A 33 10.44 -17.01 -9.19
C LEU A 33 8.96 -16.90 -8.81
N CYS A 34 8.44 -15.69 -8.61
CA CYS A 34 7.01 -15.44 -8.41
C CYS A 34 6.17 -15.95 -9.59
N SER A 35 6.53 -15.60 -10.83
CA SER A 35 5.80 -16.04 -12.02
C SER A 35 5.88 -17.55 -12.23
N CYS A 36 7.02 -18.17 -11.92
CA CYS A 36 7.18 -19.63 -11.95
C CYS A 36 6.29 -20.34 -10.92
N ILE A 37 6.25 -19.85 -9.66
CA ILE A 37 5.39 -20.42 -8.60
C ILE A 37 3.91 -20.33 -9.00
N LEU A 38 3.51 -19.18 -9.56
CA LEU A 38 2.14 -18.92 -9.98
C LEU A 38 1.78 -19.53 -11.33
N LYS A 39 2.74 -20.19 -12.01
CA LYS A 39 2.59 -20.83 -13.32
C LYS A 39 2.02 -19.88 -14.39
N ILE A 40 2.44 -18.61 -14.37
CA ILE A 40 1.96 -17.61 -15.32
C ILE A 40 2.65 -17.84 -16.66
N PRO A 41 1.91 -18.11 -17.75
CA PRO A 41 2.51 -18.23 -19.06
C PRO A 41 2.99 -16.86 -19.55
N THR A 42 4.11 -16.85 -20.28
CA THR A 42 4.75 -15.60 -20.74
C THR A 42 3.81 -14.69 -21.53
N PHE A 43 2.94 -15.25 -22.38
CA PHE A 43 2.01 -14.46 -23.19
C PHE A 43 1.01 -13.66 -22.32
N GLN A 44 0.63 -14.17 -21.15
CA GLN A 44 -0.30 -13.51 -20.23
C GLN A 44 0.38 -12.35 -19.48
N LEU A 45 1.68 -12.44 -19.23
CA LEU A 45 2.44 -11.29 -18.72
C LEU A 45 2.57 -10.19 -19.78
N LEU A 46 2.73 -10.58 -21.04
CA LEU A 46 2.88 -9.64 -22.16
C LEU A 46 1.55 -9.03 -22.61
N SER A 47 0.42 -9.70 -22.39
CA SER A 47 -0.90 -9.17 -22.77
C SER A 47 -1.32 -7.97 -21.92
N GLY A 48 -0.73 -7.80 -20.73
CA GLY A 48 -1.14 -6.76 -19.78
C GLY A 48 -2.54 -6.96 -19.21
N GLU A 49 -3.08 -8.18 -19.30
CA GLU A 49 -4.38 -8.50 -18.72
C GLU A 49 -4.30 -8.55 -17.19
N GLU A 50 -5.28 -7.91 -16.56
CA GLU A 50 -5.43 -7.91 -15.11
C GLU A 50 -5.84 -9.28 -14.61
N THR A 51 -4.88 -9.97 -14.01
CA THR A 51 -5.09 -11.30 -13.40
C THR A 51 -4.52 -11.31 -12.00
N THR A 52 -5.14 -12.07 -11.09
CA THR A 52 -4.69 -12.17 -9.69
C THR A 52 -3.22 -12.57 -9.58
N ALA A 53 -2.76 -13.44 -10.48
CA ALA A 53 -1.37 -13.86 -10.53
C ALA A 53 -0.45 -12.72 -11.02
N GLY A 54 -0.86 -11.96 -12.04
CA GLY A 54 -0.15 -10.76 -12.50
C GLY A 54 -0.05 -9.69 -11.42
N THR A 55 -1.13 -9.48 -10.66
CA THR A 55 -1.17 -8.58 -9.50
C THR A 55 -0.13 -9.00 -8.45
N ALA A 56 -0.06 -10.28 -8.11
CA ALA A 56 0.96 -10.79 -7.18
C ALA A 56 2.39 -10.57 -7.68
N CYS A 57 2.65 -10.70 -8.99
CA CYS A 57 3.94 -10.38 -9.59
C CYS A 57 4.27 -8.87 -9.51
N ILE A 58 3.28 -8.00 -9.75
CA ILE A 58 3.44 -6.55 -9.62
C ILE A 58 3.74 -6.18 -8.16
N GLU A 59 3.00 -6.71 -7.20
CA GLU A 59 3.26 -6.44 -5.78
C GLU A 59 4.64 -6.95 -5.36
N THR A 60 5.05 -8.12 -5.85
CA THR A 60 6.40 -8.65 -5.62
C THR A 60 7.45 -7.72 -6.20
N PHE A 61 7.27 -7.23 -7.44
CA PHE A 61 8.15 -6.25 -8.06
C PHE A 61 8.31 -4.99 -7.19
N LEU A 62 7.18 -4.42 -6.75
CA LEU A 62 7.16 -3.24 -5.88
C LEU A 62 7.88 -3.49 -4.55
N ALA A 63 7.55 -4.59 -3.88
CA ALA A 63 8.14 -4.97 -2.61
C ALA A 63 9.67 -5.08 -2.70
N GLN A 64 10.18 -5.73 -3.76
CA GLN A 64 11.62 -5.87 -3.97
C GLN A 64 12.32 -4.53 -4.17
N HIS A 65 11.71 -3.61 -4.94
CA HIS A 65 12.27 -2.27 -5.12
C HIS A 65 12.32 -1.47 -3.82
N PHE A 66 11.26 -1.51 -3.02
CA PHE A 66 11.23 -0.79 -1.74
C PHE A 66 12.22 -1.36 -0.71
N ILE A 67 12.29 -2.69 -0.60
CA ILE A 67 13.24 -3.36 0.30
C ILE A 67 14.67 -3.02 -0.12
N ARG A 68 14.97 -3.05 -1.42
CA ARG A 68 16.28 -2.67 -1.96
C ARG A 68 16.64 -1.21 -1.65
N ASN A 69 15.66 -0.32 -1.64
CA ASN A 69 15.84 1.09 -1.27
C ASN A 69 15.89 1.31 0.26
N GLY A 70 15.85 0.23 1.06
CA GLY A 70 16.02 0.25 2.51
C GLY A 70 14.76 0.64 3.28
N TYR A 71 13.59 0.44 2.68
CA TYR A 71 12.31 0.65 3.37
C TYR A 71 11.84 -0.63 4.07
N ALA A 72 11.29 -0.48 5.27
CA ALA A 72 10.52 -1.52 5.91
C ALA A 72 9.06 -1.46 5.42
N LEU A 73 8.52 -2.62 5.03
CA LEU A 73 7.16 -2.75 4.50
C LEU A 73 6.17 -3.05 5.61
N SER A 74 5.01 -2.42 5.52
CA SER A 74 3.83 -2.70 6.32
C SER A 74 2.60 -2.53 5.44
N TYR A 75 1.44 -2.98 5.92
CA TYR A 75 0.16 -2.79 5.22
C TYR A 75 -0.80 -2.02 6.13
N TRP A 76 -1.82 -1.42 5.53
CA TRP A 76 -2.90 -0.80 6.29
C TRP A 76 -4.26 -1.16 5.70
N SER A 77 -5.21 -1.44 6.58
CA SER A 77 -6.59 -1.66 6.21
C SER A 77 -7.50 -0.94 7.20
N SER A 78 -8.56 -0.32 6.67
CA SER A 78 -9.67 0.21 7.47
C SER A 78 -10.69 -0.88 7.83
N GLY A 79 -10.35 -2.16 7.66
CA GLY A 79 -11.27 -3.29 7.74
C GLY A 79 -11.88 -3.57 6.37
N ASN A 80 -13.08 -3.05 6.11
CA ASN A 80 -13.85 -3.36 4.89
C ASN A 80 -13.95 -2.20 3.88
N GLN A 81 -13.30 -1.06 4.14
CA GLN A 81 -13.56 0.17 3.37
C GLN A 81 -12.43 0.58 2.43
N ALA A 82 -11.18 0.42 2.87
CA ALA A 82 -9.99 0.76 2.10
C ALA A 82 -8.81 -0.06 2.59
N GLU A 83 -7.96 -0.42 1.65
CA GLU A 83 -6.71 -1.12 1.90
C GLU A 83 -5.60 -0.40 1.15
N VAL A 84 -4.50 -0.18 1.85
CA VAL A 84 -3.27 0.40 1.28
C VAL A 84 -2.22 -0.71 1.34
N PRO A 85 -1.79 -1.23 0.19
CA PRO A 85 -0.96 -2.43 0.12
C PRO A 85 0.43 -2.19 0.72
N PHE A 86 0.97 -0.97 0.58
CA PHE A 86 2.30 -0.63 1.05
C PHE A 86 2.29 0.64 1.89
N LEU A 87 2.66 0.49 3.16
CA LEU A 87 3.16 1.55 4.03
C LEU A 87 4.65 1.35 4.20
N LEU A 88 5.44 2.28 3.68
CA LEU A 88 6.90 2.27 3.81
C LEU A 88 7.31 3.07 5.04
N SER A 89 8.30 2.56 5.76
CA SER A 89 8.94 3.29 6.86
C SER A 89 10.45 3.27 6.74
N LYS A 90 11.07 4.45 6.90
CA LYS A 90 12.53 4.62 6.91
C LYS A 90 12.88 5.90 7.67
N ASN A 91 13.78 5.82 8.65
CA ASN A 91 14.26 6.98 9.42
C ASN A 91 13.13 7.91 9.94
N SER A 92 12.06 7.33 10.50
CA SER A 92 10.87 8.06 10.96
C SER A 92 10.06 8.79 9.87
N HIS A 93 10.35 8.54 8.58
CA HIS A 93 9.50 8.93 7.46
C HIS A 93 8.54 7.80 7.10
N PHE A 94 7.30 8.16 6.82
CA PHE A 94 6.23 7.22 6.49
C PHE A 94 5.64 7.59 5.13
N ILE A 95 5.65 6.63 4.21
CA ILE A 95 5.17 6.83 2.84
C ILE A 95 4.06 5.84 2.58
N ALA A 96 2.90 6.32 2.13
CA ALA A 96 1.81 5.48 1.71
C ALA A 96 1.82 5.28 0.19
N ILE A 97 1.68 4.04 -0.24
CA ILE A 97 1.73 3.66 -1.64
C ILE A 97 0.50 2.83 -1.98
N ASP A 98 -0.23 3.30 -2.97
CA ASP A 98 -1.25 2.53 -3.69
C ASP A 98 -0.74 2.32 -5.12
N TYR A 99 -1.22 1.29 -5.80
CA TYR A 99 -0.86 1.02 -7.18
C TYR A 99 -2.10 0.70 -8.02
N ARG A 100 -2.04 1.05 -9.30
CA ARG A 100 -3.11 0.85 -10.27
C ARG A 100 -2.49 0.48 -11.59
N THR A 101 -2.95 -0.62 -12.14
CA THR A 101 -2.55 -1.07 -13.47
C THR A 101 -3.35 -0.35 -14.56
N ALA A 102 -4.66 -0.16 -14.34
CA ALA A 102 -5.51 0.62 -15.24
C ALA A 102 -5.33 2.15 -15.03
N PRO A 103 -5.22 2.93 -16.12
CA PRO A 103 -5.11 4.39 -16.03
C PRO A 103 -6.41 5.03 -15.52
N HIS A 104 -6.30 6.26 -15.02
CA HIS A 104 -7.41 7.13 -14.62
C HIS A 104 -8.33 6.58 -13.51
N GLN A 105 -7.88 5.58 -12.75
CA GLN A 105 -8.62 5.09 -11.59
C GLN A 105 -8.53 6.05 -10.39
N LYS A 106 -9.64 6.23 -9.68
CA LYS A 106 -9.71 7.09 -8.49
C LYS A 106 -8.93 6.46 -7.32
N CYS A 107 -8.06 7.25 -6.67
CA CYS A 107 -7.26 6.85 -5.50
C CYS A 107 -8.04 6.88 -4.18
N ARG A 108 -9.18 6.16 -4.10
CA ARG A 108 -10.03 6.15 -2.90
C ARG A 108 -9.27 5.70 -1.65
N ASN A 109 -8.38 4.71 -1.79
CA ASN A 109 -7.66 4.11 -0.67
C ASN A 109 -6.72 5.12 0.02
N LEU A 110 -5.88 5.82 -0.76
CA LEU A 110 -5.00 6.87 -0.23
C LEU A 110 -5.78 8.01 0.41
N MET A 111 -6.92 8.40 -0.19
CA MET A 111 -7.74 9.48 0.38
C MET A 111 -8.39 9.05 1.71
N GLN A 112 -8.75 7.78 1.83
CA GLN A 112 -9.29 7.24 3.06
C GLN A 112 -8.23 7.11 4.16
N LEU A 113 -7.02 6.68 3.80
CA LEU A 113 -5.87 6.68 4.70
C LEU A 113 -5.56 8.09 5.22
N ASN A 114 -5.55 9.09 4.33
CA ASN A 114 -5.28 10.48 4.70
C ASN A 114 -6.31 11.06 5.69
N LYS A 115 -7.56 10.57 5.65
CA LYS A 115 -8.62 10.95 6.60
C LYS A 115 -8.60 10.13 7.89
N SER A 116 -7.82 9.06 7.94
CA SER A 116 -7.76 8.18 9.10
C SER A 116 -6.96 8.82 10.24
N SER A 117 -7.19 8.36 11.47
CA SER A 117 -6.42 8.80 12.64
C SER A 117 -5.09 8.03 12.80
N LEU A 118 -4.52 7.52 11.70
CA LEU A 118 -3.25 6.79 11.74
C LEU A 118 -2.14 7.73 12.25
N SER A 119 -1.41 7.27 13.26
CA SER A 119 -0.28 7.99 13.84
C SER A 119 0.95 7.06 13.88
N PRO A 120 2.09 7.47 13.31
CA PRO A 120 2.31 8.72 12.58
C PRO A 120 1.58 8.75 11.22
N ALA A 121 1.14 9.94 10.82
CA ALA A 121 0.52 10.14 9.51
C ALA A 121 1.57 10.02 8.39
N PRO A 122 1.20 9.52 7.19
CA PRO A 122 2.12 9.49 6.06
C PRO A 122 2.61 10.89 5.72
N THR A 123 3.92 11.08 5.65
CA THR A 123 4.52 12.35 5.21
C THR A 123 4.36 12.56 3.71
N GLN A 124 4.26 11.47 2.95
CA GLN A 124 4.09 11.47 1.51
C GLN A 124 3.18 10.33 1.07
N MET A 125 2.49 10.53 -0.05
CA MET A 125 1.68 9.49 -0.68
C MET A 125 1.99 9.40 -2.17
N TYR A 126 2.18 8.17 -2.65
CA TYR A 126 2.40 7.89 -4.06
C TYR A 126 1.31 6.97 -4.61
N LEU A 127 0.87 7.26 -5.83
CA LEU A 127 0.16 6.34 -6.68
C LEU A 127 1.14 5.80 -7.73
N ILE A 128 1.33 4.49 -7.76
CA ILE A 128 2.09 3.85 -8.82
C ILE A 128 1.13 3.46 -9.94
N SER A 129 1.39 3.89 -11.17
CA SER A 129 0.50 3.54 -12.29
C SER A 129 1.20 3.45 -13.64
N ALA A 130 0.44 3.11 -14.68
CA ALA A 130 0.91 3.20 -16.06
C ALA A 130 0.98 4.64 -16.60
N GLU A 131 0.57 5.63 -15.80
CA GLU A 131 0.57 7.04 -16.20
C GLU A 131 1.92 7.72 -15.94
N ASP A 132 2.18 8.81 -16.65
CA ASP A 132 3.37 9.64 -16.44
C ASP A 132 3.42 10.31 -15.06
N PHE A 133 4.63 10.74 -14.68
CA PHE A 133 4.86 11.51 -13.48
C PHE A 133 3.94 12.73 -13.40
N ARG A 134 3.12 12.80 -12.35
CA ARG A 134 2.23 13.93 -12.10
C ARG A 134 2.14 14.24 -10.62
N GLN A 135 2.10 15.52 -10.28
CA GLN A 135 1.83 15.96 -8.92
C GLN A 135 0.33 16.30 -8.78
N LYS A 136 -0.33 15.71 -7.80
CA LYS A 136 -1.69 16.08 -7.36
C LYS A 136 -1.59 16.76 -6.00
N GLU A 137 -2.70 17.35 -5.55
CA GLU A 137 -2.77 18.05 -4.25
C GLU A 137 -2.40 17.14 -3.07
N ALA A 138 -2.87 15.89 -3.09
CA ALA A 138 -2.73 14.97 -1.97
C ALA A 138 -1.70 13.84 -2.19
N TYR A 139 -1.30 13.55 -3.43
CA TYR A 139 -0.37 12.46 -3.75
C TYR A 139 0.40 12.75 -5.04
N ARG A 140 1.46 11.98 -5.30
CA ARG A 140 2.24 12.03 -6.54
C ARG A 140 2.06 10.74 -7.32
N ILE A 141 1.96 10.85 -8.63
CA ILE A 141 1.88 9.72 -9.55
C ILE A 141 3.31 9.39 -10.00
N VAL A 142 3.68 8.13 -9.88
CA VAL A 142 4.98 7.58 -10.30
C VAL A 142 4.70 6.43 -11.26
N PRO A 143 5.28 6.43 -12.47
CA PRO A 143 5.14 5.31 -13.39
C PRO A 143 5.66 4.00 -12.78
N LEU A 144 5.02 2.87 -13.07
CA LEU A 144 5.43 1.54 -12.56
C LEU A 144 6.89 1.22 -12.87
N TYR A 145 7.38 1.58 -14.05
CA TYR A 145 8.79 1.37 -14.43
C TYR A 145 9.78 2.24 -13.64
N ALA A 146 9.31 3.30 -12.97
CA ALA A 146 10.13 4.29 -12.29
C ALA A 146 10.06 4.21 -10.76
N VAL A 147 9.55 3.08 -10.23
CA VAL A 147 9.42 2.83 -8.78
C VAL A 147 10.76 2.87 -8.05
N PHE A 148 11.87 2.61 -8.74
CA PHE A 148 13.21 2.71 -8.17
C PHE A 148 13.58 4.12 -7.68
N CYS A 149 12.86 5.16 -8.12
CA CYS A 149 13.04 6.55 -7.69
C CYS A 149 12.42 6.87 -6.32
N ILE A 150 11.64 5.94 -5.75
CA ILE A 150 11.01 6.07 -4.42
C ILE A 150 11.98 5.54 -3.37
#